data_AF-A0A7S2DZ49-F1
#
_entry.id   AF-A0A7S2DZ49-F1
#
_cell.length_a   1.000
_cell.length_b   1.000
_cell.length_c   1.000
_cell.angle_alpha   90.00
_cell.angle_beta   90.00
_cell.angle_gamma   90.00
#
_symmetry.space_group_name_H-M   'P 1'
#
loop_
_entity.id
_entity.type
_entity.pdbx_description
1 polymer ?
#
loop_
_entity_poly.entity_id
_entity_poly.type
_entity_poly.pdbx_seq_one_letter_code
_entity_poly.pdbx_strand_id
1 'polypeptide(L)'
;APALPPAPPAPPVPMTPLRLSEALPVAWMPDARAQWMPQCPLAVPSVGSAGHHLGLCKPCDFTYRSGSCREGAACKFCHLCGPEVSRRRKKERKHFINAMRCQMSQRETFPIGLDAQV
;
A
#
# COMPACT_ATOMS: atom_id res chain seq x y z
N ALA A 1 -45.71 11.80 -10.43
CA ALA A 1 -45.06 13.00 -9.86
C ALA A 1 -44.91 14.03 -10.98
N PRO A 2 -45.33 15.29 -10.80
CA PRO A 2 -45.19 16.29 -11.86
C PRO A 2 -43.70 16.62 -12.06
N ALA A 3 -43.29 16.70 -13.34
CA ALA A 3 -41.95 17.12 -13.72
C ALA A 3 -41.78 18.61 -13.42
N LEU A 4 -40.75 18.96 -12.64
CA LEU A 4 -40.36 20.34 -12.39
C LEU A 4 -39.87 20.99 -13.70
N PRO A 5 -40.25 22.24 -13.99
CA PRO A 5 -39.78 22.93 -15.19
C PRO A 5 -38.26 23.15 -15.14
N PRO A 6 -37.58 23.20 -16.30
CA PRO A 6 -36.14 23.44 -16.36
C PRO A 6 -35.81 24.83 -15.82
N ALA A 7 -34.74 24.93 -15.03
CA ALA A 7 -34.28 26.19 -14.47
C ALA A 7 -33.83 27.17 -15.58
N PRO A 8 -34.08 28.48 -15.43
CA PRO A 8 -33.66 29.47 -16.41
C PRO A 8 -32.12 29.58 -16.48
N PRO A 9 -31.55 29.99 -17.63
CA PRO A 9 -30.12 30.17 -17.77
C PRO A 9 -29.60 31.29 -16.84
N ALA A 10 -28.46 31.04 -16.20
CA ALA A 10 -27.83 32.00 -15.30
C ALA A 10 -27.41 33.28 -16.05
N PRO A 11 -27.50 34.47 -15.42
CA PRO A 11 -27.06 35.71 -16.04
C PRO A 11 -25.53 35.74 -16.24
N PRO A 12 -25.04 36.46 -17.26
CA PRO A 12 -23.60 36.62 -17.46
C PRO A 12 -22.99 37.41 -16.30
N VAL A 13 -21.95 36.86 -15.70
CA VAL A 13 -21.19 37.54 -14.64
C VAL A 13 -20.34 38.67 -15.25
N PRO A 14 -20.39 39.91 -14.74
CA PRO A 14 -19.55 40.98 -15.24
C PRO A 14 -18.09 40.74 -14.85
N MET A 15 -17.18 40.78 -15.83
CA MET A 15 -15.74 40.73 -15.57
C MET A 15 -15.23 42.12 -15.21
N THR A 16 -15.25 42.46 -13.92
CA THR A 16 -14.57 43.66 -13.41
C THR A 16 -13.10 43.33 -13.12
N PRO A 17 -12.14 44.16 -13.56
CA PRO A 17 -10.72 43.93 -13.27
C PRO A 17 -10.42 44.29 -11.81
N LEU A 18 -10.06 43.29 -11.01
CA LEU A 18 -9.65 43.45 -9.60
C LEU A 18 -8.32 44.23 -9.49
N ARG A 19 -8.20 45.06 -8.45
CA ARG A 19 -6.97 45.79 -8.10
C ARG A 19 -5.92 44.80 -7.56
N LEU A 20 -4.64 45.06 -7.84
CA LEU A 20 -3.50 44.21 -7.45
C LEU A 20 -3.41 43.98 -5.92
N SER A 21 -3.91 44.91 -5.11
CA SER A 21 -3.94 44.81 -3.64
C SER A 21 -5.05 43.89 -3.09
N GLU A 22 -6.00 43.47 -3.92
CA GLU A 22 -7.01 42.46 -3.58
C GLU A 22 -6.70 41.08 -4.22
N ALA A 23 -5.55 40.95 -4.88
CA ALA A 23 -5.17 39.78 -5.67
C ALA A 23 -4.69 38.56 -4.86
N LEU A 24 -4.93 38.52 -3.55
CA LEU A 24 -4.71 37.32 -2.74
C LEU A 24 -5.98 36.98 -1.96
N PRO A 25 -6.97 36.33 -2.59
CA PRO A 25 -8.02 35.68 -1.82
C PRO A 25 -7.37 34.57 -0.97
N VAL A 26 -7.30 34.81 0.34
CA VAL A 26 -6.96 33.83 1.42
C VAL A 26 -8.07 32.76 1.54
N ALA A 27 -8.69 32.37 0.44
CA ALA A 27 -9.80 31.43 0.38
C ALA A 27 -9.63 30.34 -0.69
N TRP A 28 -8.55 30.38 -1.47
CA TRP A 28 -8.20 29.35 -2.45
C TRP A 28 -6.75 28.87 -2.20
N MET A 29 -6.57 28.17 -1.09
CA MET A 29 -5.62 27.08 -1.11
C MET A 29 -6.45 25.84 -0.78
N PRO A 30 -6.89 25.03 -1.76
CA PRO A 30 -7.11 23.64 -1.42
C PRO A 30 -5.76 23.17 -0.90
N ASP A 31 -5.72 22.78 0.38
CA ASP A 31 -4.55 22.27 1.07
C ASP A 31 -3.75 21.40 0.09
N ALA A 32 -2.68 21.95 -0.49
CA ALA A 32 -1.96 21.31 -1.59
C ALA A 32 -1.30 20.01 -1.12
N ARG A 33 -1.42 19.68 0.18
CA ARG A 33 -1.08 18.40 0.78
C ARG A 33 -2.11 17.29 0.50
N ALA A 34 -3.36 17.62 0.16
CA ALA A 34 -4.44 16.66 -0.02
C ALA A 34 -4.61 16.15 -1.47
N GLN A 35 -4.25 16.93 -2.48
CA GLN A 35 -4.49 16.59 -3.89
C GLN A 35 -3.62 15.43 -4.42
N TRP A 36 -2.51 15.11 -3.75
CA TRP A 36 -1.58 14.04 -4.17
C TRP A 36 -1.62 12.81 -3.27
N MET A 37 -2.57 12.72 -2.33
CA MET A 37 -2.75 11.50 -1.55
C MET A 37 -3.48 10.48 -2.42
N PRO A 38 -2.87 9.35 -2.80
CA PRO A 38 -3.57 8.29 -3.51
C PRO A 38 -4.69 7.81 -2.58
N GLN A 39 -5.93 7.86 -3.08
CA GLN A 39 -7.12 7.41 -2.36
C GLN A 39 -7.12 5.88 -2.29
N CYS A 40 -6.20 5.34 -1.51
CA CYS A 40 -6.21 3.96 -1.07
C CYS A 40 -6.86 3.97 0.33
N PRO A 41 -8.08 3.46 0.50
CA PRO A 41 -8.81 3.48 1.78
C PRO A 41 -8.12 2.76 2.95
N LEU A 42 -6.95 2.16 2.71
CA LEU A 42 -6.16 1.37 3.66
C LEU A 42 -4.71 1.89 3.80
N ALA A 43 -4.35 3.00 3.15
CA ALA A 43 -3.00 3.55 3.15
C ALA A 43 -2.68 4.36 4.41
N VAL A 44 -3.03 3.83 5.59
CA VAL A 44 -2.55 4.39 6.85
C VAL A 44 -1.15 3.83 7.09
N PRO A 45 -0.08 4.65 7.00
CA PRO A 45 1.26 4.18 7.28
C PRO A 45 1.35 3.70 8.74
N SER A 46 2.01 2.57 8.94
CA SER A 46 2.29 2.01 10.26
C SER A 46 3.77 2.22 10.62
N VAL A 47 4.16 1.94 11.86
CA VAL A 47 5.58 1.90 12.28
C VAL A 47 6.41 1.00 11.35
N GLY A 48 5.86 -0.13 10.93
CA GLY A 48 6.48 -1.05 9.97
C GLY A 48 6.64 -0.54 8.53
N SER A 49 6.02 0.60 8.20
CA SER A 49 6.11 1.23 6.88
C SER A 49 7.32 2.16 6.70
N ALA A 50 8.12 2.42 7.74
CA ALA A 50 9.27 3.34 7.67
C ALA A 50 10.27 3.00 6.54
N GLY A 51 10.51 1.70 6.28
CA GLY A 51 11.38 1.23 5.20
C GLY A 51 10.66 0.94 3.88
N HIS A 52 9.44 1.41 3.68
CA HIS A 52 8.63 1.04 2.51
C HIS A 52 9.24 1.50 1.18
N HIS A 53 9.62 2.77 1.08
CA HIS A 53 10.21 3.35 -0.13
C HIS A 53 11.55 2.72 -0.51
N LEU A 54 12.26 2.15 0.47
CA LEU A 54 13.51 1.41 0.28
C LEU A 54 13.28 -0.07 -0.04
N GLY A 55 12.03 -0.55 -0.02
CA GLY A 55 11.70 -1.97 -0.19
C GLY A 55 12.05 -2.87 1.00
N LEU A 56 12.62 -2.33 2.08
CA LEU A 56 13.08 -3.07 3.28
C LEU A 56 11.94 -3.44 4.25
N CYS A 57 10.73 -2.96 3.98
CA CYS A 57 9.58 -3.25 4.81
C CYS A 57 9.08 -4.71 4.70
N LYS A 58 8.29 -5.16 5.69
CA LYS A 58 7.58 -6.45 5.65
C LYS A 58 6.07 -6.18 5.57
N PRO A 59 5.34 -6.71 4.57
CA PRO A 59 3.91 -6.43 4.43
C PRO A 59 3.09 -7.01 5.58
N CYS A 60 2.03 -6.31 5.99
CA CYS A 60 1.06 -6.80 6.97
C CYS A 60 0.08 -7.77 6.32
N ASP A 61 -0.13 -8.94 6.94
CA ASP A 61 -1.06 -9.96 6.45
C ASP A 61 -2.52 -9.54 6.59
N PHE A 62 -2.85 -8.81 7.66
CA PHE A 62 -4.22 -8.47 8.03
C PHE A 62 -4.79 -7.30 7.23
N THR A 63 -3.96 -6.30 6.90
CA THR A 63 -4.39 -5.10 6.16
C THR A 63 -5.05 -5.45 4.83
N TYR A 64 -4.48 -6.42 4.07
CA TYR A 64 -5.04 -6.82 2.77
C TYR A 64 -5.99 -8.01 2.84
N ARG A 65 -5.83 -8.92 3.81
CA ARG A 65 -6.70 -10.09 3.93
C ARG A 65 -8.05 -9.74 4.59
N SER A 66 -8.02 -8.90 5.61
CA SER A 66 -9.18 -8.57 6.46
C SER A 66 -9.65 -7.14 6.29
N GLY A 67 -8.96 -6.34 5.46
CA GLY A 67 -9.25 -4.91 5.28
C GLY A 67 -8.94 -4.05 6.51
N SER A 68 -8.43 -4.65 7.60
CA SER A 68 -8.12 -3.93 8.83
C SER A 68 -7.02 -4.64 9.61
N CYS A 69 -6.18 -3.86 10.29
CA CYS A 69 -5.17 -4.33 11.22
C CYS A 69 -5.54 -3.88 12.63
N ARG A 70 -5.47 -4.78 13.61
CA ARG A 70 -5.83 -4.49 15.01
C ARG A 70 -4.89 -3.48 15.66
N GLU A 71 -3.60 -3.52 15.31
CA GLU A 71 -2.61 -2.58 15.84
C GLU A 71 -2.65 -1.19 15.18
N GLY A 72 -3.37 -1.03 14.06
CA GLY A 72 -3.48 0.25 13.35
C GLY A 72 -2.11 0.85 13.03
N ALA A 73 -1.91 2.13 13.37
CA ALA A 73 -0.64 2.83 13.12
C ALA A 73 0.56 2.24 13.89
N ALA A 74 0.33 1.56 15.02
CA ALA A 74 1.39 0.93 15.82
C ALA A 74 1.85 -0.42 15.24
N CYS A 75 1.25 -0.90 14.15
CA CYS A 75 1.62 -2.17 13.54
C CYS A 75 3.11 -2.18 13.14
N LYS A 76 3.82 -3.25 13.48
CA LYS A 76 5.23 -3.48 13.11
C LYS A 76 5.40 -3.91 11.65
N PHE A 77 4.29 -4.11 10.94
CA PHE A 77 4.26 -4.52 9.54
C PHE A 77 3.67 -3.42 8.66
N CYS A 78 4.14 -3.35 7.43
CA CYS A 78 3.81 -2.32 6.47
C CYS A 78 2.40 -2.45 5.92
N HIS A 79 1.65 -1.35 5.99
CA HIS A 79 0.31 -1.23 5.40
C HIS A 79 0.33 -0.70 3.96
N LEU A 80 1.42 -0.03 3.56
CA LEU A 80 1.57 0.59 2.23
C LEU A 80 1.88 -0.42 1.10
N CYS A 81 2.23 -1.66 1.42
CA CYS A 81 2.59 -2.66 0.42
C CYS A 81 1.37 -3.23 -0.30
N GLY A 82 1.17 -2.92 -1.59
CA GLY A 82 0.06 -3.46 -2.38
C GLY A 82 -0.09 -5.01 -2.33
N PRO A 83 -1.28 -5.53 -2.68
CA PRO A 83 -1.60 -6.95 -2.56
C PRO A 83 -0.72 -7.83 -3.46
N GLU A 84 -0.32 -7.30 -4.62
CA GLU A 84 0.57 -7.98 -5.55
C GLU A 84 1.97 -8.17 -4.97
N VAL A 85 2.57 -7.12 -4.40
CA VAL A 85 3.89 -7.15 -3.77
C VAL A 85 3.90 -8.13 -2.60
N SER A 86 2.83 -8.12 -1.80
CA SER A 86 2.66 -9.05 -0.67
C SER A 86 2.58 -10.51 -1.12
N ARG A 87 1.82 -10.81 -2.19
CA ARG A 87 1.73 -12.16 -2.77
C ARG A 87 3.04 -12.62 -3.38
N ARG A 88 3.73 -11.76 -4.12
CA ARG A 88 5.02 -12.05 -4.76
C ARG A 88 6.08 -12.43 -3.73
N ARG A 89 6.27 -11.60 -2.69
CA ARG A 89 7.26 -11.85 -1.62
C ARG A 89 6.96 -13.14 -0.84
N LYS A 90 5.69 -13.45 -0.57
CA LYS A 90 5.30 -14.72 0.08
C LYS A 90 5.64 -15.92 -0.79
N LYS A 91 5.39 -15.82 -2.10
CA LYS A 91 5.74 -16.87 -3.08
C LYS A 91 7.24 -17.09 -3.12
N GLU A 92 8.04 -16.04 -3.28
CA GLU A 92 9.51 -16.08 -3.26
C GLU A 92 10.05 -16.72 -1.97
N ARG A 93 9.55 -16.27 -0.80
CA ARG A 93 9.93 -16.84 0.49
C ARG A 93 9.61 -18.34 0.59
N LYS A 94 8.43 -18.75 0.09
CA LYS A 94 8.04 -20.17 0.06
C LYS A 94 8.94 -20.99 -0.84
N HIS A 95 9.27 -20.49 -2.04
CA HIS A 95 10.20 -21.17 -2.95
C HIS A 95 11.59 -21.34 -2.32
N PHE A 96 12.11 -20.28 -1.67
CA PHE A 96 13.39 -20.34 -0.97
C PHE A 96 13.41 -21.39 0.15
N ILE A 97 12.38 -21.39 1.02
CA ILE A 97 12.27 -22.38 2.11
C ILE A 97 12.14 -23.81 1.54
N ASN A 98 11.34 -24.01 0.48
CA ASN A 98 11.17 -25.33 -0.13
C ASN A 98 12.46 -25.84 -0.78
N ALA A 99 13.22 -24.98 -1.46
CA ALA A 99 14.50 -25.34 -2.05
C ALA A 99 15.51 -25.78 -0.97
N MET A 100 15.57 -25.06 0.16
CA MET A 100 16.42 -25.44 1.29
C MET A 100 16.00 -26.78 1.92
N ARG A 101 14.69 -27.03 2.07
CA ARG A 101 14.19 -28.31 2.60
C ARG A 101 14.56 -29.51 1.73
N CYS A 102 14.51 -29.35 0.40
CA CYS A 102 14.92 -30.39 -0.54
C CYS A 102 16.42 -30.73 -0.44
N GLN A 103 17.27 -29.76 -0.11
CA GLN A 103 18.71 -30.01 0.10
C GLN A 103 18.98 -30.77 1.40
N MET A 104 18.22 -30.49 2.47
CA MET A 104 18.41 -31.17 3.76
C MET A 104 17.97 -32.63 3.72
N SER A 105 16.85 -32.95 3.05
CA SER A 105 16.39 -34.34 2.94
C SER A 105 17.32 -35.24 2.12
N GLN A 106 18.13 -34.67 1.22
CA GLN A 106 19.11 -35.43 0.44
C GLN A 106 20.39 -35.77 1.22
N ARG A 107 20.72 -35.00 2.28
CA ARG A 107 21.90 -35.27 3.13
C ARG A 107 21.68 -36.39 4.15
N GLU A 108 20.43 -36.65 4.53
CA GLU A 108 20.07 -37.66 5.52
C GLU A 108 19.95 -39.08 4.92
N THR A 109 19.97 -39.23 3.58
CA THR A 109 19.80 -40.52 2.89
C THR A 109 21.09 -41.02 2.24
N PHE A 110 22.27 -40.70 2.77
CA PHE A 110 23.50 -41.39 2.39
C PHE A 110 23.67 -42.61 3.31
N PRO A 111 23.29 -43.84 2.88
CA PRO A 111 23.76 -45.02 3.60
C PRO A 111 25.28 -45.01 3.49
N ILE A 112 25.96 -44.89 4.62
CA ILE A 112 27.40 -45.13 4.72
C ILE A 112 27.56 -46.63 4.47
N GLY A 113 27.65 -47.02 3.20
CA GLY A 113 28.09 -48.35 2.83
C GLY A 113 29.61 -48.35 2.82
N LEU A 114 30.24 -48.96 3.82
CA LEU A 114 31.50 -49.71 3.69
C LEU A 114 31.89 -50.28 5.06
N ASP A 115 31.52 -51.53 5.33
CA ASP A 115 32.38 -52.43 6.10
C ASP A 115 32.75 -53.57 5.15
N ALA A 116 33.75 -53.28 4.32
CA ALA A 116 34.56 -54.27 3.66
C ALA A 116 35.50 -54.87 4.72
N GLN A 117 35.38 -56.16 5.01
CA GLN A 117 36.45 -57.00 5.59
C GLN A 117 36.08 -58.47 5.34
N VAL A 118 36.77 -59.10 4.39
CA VAL A 118 37.85 -60.11 4.55
C VAL A 118 37.29 -61.53 4.57
#